data_AF-M6VW59-F1
#
_entry.id   AF-M6VW59-F1
#
_cell.length_a   1.000
_cell.length_b   1.000
_cell.length_c   1.000
_cell.angle_alpha   90.00
_cell.angle_beta   90.00
_cell.angle_gamma   90.00
#
_symmetry.space_group_name_H-M   'P 1'
#
loop_
_entity.id
_entity.type
_entity.pdbx_description
1 polymer ?
#
loop_
_entity_poly.entity_id
_entity_poly.type
_entity_poly.pdbx_seq_one_letter_code
_entity_poly.pdbx_strand_id
1 'polypeptide(L)'
;MNSFLDELITWRDVGFLMFWKKPSFRKDLSILPDWIQKNLDFHKNDVRPYIYSKEQLESSSTHDVIWNAAQKELVLSGCMQNYLRMLWGKKVIEWSPDYQTAFEILEEFNNKYAYDGRDPNSYNGILWCFGLFDRPWFPERNVFGNIRTMSSDSTKKKFKLQAYLDYVQSLEERRR
;
A
#
# COMPACT_ATOMS: atom_id res chain seq x y z
N MET A 1 24.32 -3.59 9.50
CA MET A 1 23.28 -2.90 10.30
C MET A 1 22.17 -3.90 10.57
N ASN A 2 21.67 -4.00 11.80
CA ASN A 2 20.58 -4.93 12.14
C ASN A 2 19.29 -4.44 11.45
N SER A 3 18.54 -5.33 10.78
CA SER A 3 17.32 -4.97 10.03
C SER A 3 16.29 -4.24 10.89
N PHE A 4 16.22 -4.55 12.19
CA PHE A 4 15.35 -3.84 13.12
C PHE A 4 15.75 -2.37 13.30
N LEU A 5 17.05 -2.07 13.40
CA LEU A 5 17.54 -0.70 13.60
C LEU A 5 17.39 0.14 12.33
N ASP A 6 17.51 -0.47 11.15
CA ASP A 6 17.30 0.23 9.89
C ASP A 6 15.84 0.69 9.73
N GLU A 7 14.88 -0.16 10.08
CA GLU A 7 13.45 0.21 10.10
C GLU A 7 13.15 1.27 11.18
N LEU A 8 13.65 1.05 12.41
CA LEU A 8 13.32 1.91 13.55
C LEU A 8 13.96 3.30 13.46
N ILE A 9 15.15 3.41 12.87
CA ILE A 9 15.92 4.66 12.80
C ILE A 9 15.84 5.22 11.39
N THR A 10 16.39 4.52 10.40
CA THR A 10 16.52 5.06 9.03
C THR A 10 15.15 5.35 8.42
N TRP A 11 14.28 4.34 8.31
CA TRP A 11 13.00 4.51 7.60
C TRP A 11 12.04 5.42 8.36
N ARG A 12 11.98 5.27 9.69
CA ARG A 12 11.20 6.15 10.54
C ARG A 12 11.61 7.62 10.40
N ASP A 13 12.91 7.91 10.49
CA ASP A 13 13.38 9.30 10.52
C ASP A 13 13.32 9.94 9.13
N VAL A 14 13.49 9.16 8.05
CA VAL A 14 13.20 9.61 6.67
C VAL A 14 11.73 9.98 6.52
N GLY A 15 10.82 9.22 7.16
CA GLY A 15 9.44 9.57 7.50
C GLY A 15 9.27 11.03 7.89
N PHE A 16 9.78 11.34 9.08
CA PHE A 16 9.64 12.65 9.69
C PHE A 16 10.37 13.76 8.93
N LEU A 17 11.54 13.48 8.35
CA LEU A 17 12.33 14.49 7.63
C LEU A 17 11.58 15.05 6.41
N MET A 18 10.81 14.21 5.71
CA MET A 18 10.01 14.64 4.56
C MET A 18 8.89 15.61 4.97
N PHE A 19 8.37 15.46 6.19
CA PHE A 19 7.35 16.33 6.76
C PHE A 19 7.93 17.60 7.39
N TRP A 20 9.14 17.52 7.95
CA TRP A 20 9.81 18.66 8.60
C TRP A 20 9.96 19.88 7.69
N LYS A 21 10.32 19.68 6.42
CA LYS A 21 10.63 20.78 5.50
C LYS A 21 9.40 21.49 4.90
N LYS A 22 8.19 20.95 5.03
CA LYS A 22 6.97 21.50 4.39
C LYS A 22 5.82 21.61 5.40
N PRO A 23 5.22 22.81 5.60
CA PRO A 23 4.22 23.04 6.65
C PRO A 23 2.92 22.23 6.50
N SER A 24 2.57 21.79 5.28
CA SER A 24 1.38 20.95 5.11
C SER A 24 1.66 19.56 5.64
N PHE A 25 0.83 19.13 6.60
CA PHE A 25 0.87 17.75 7.08
C PHE A 25 0.46 16.80 5.95
N ARG A 26 -0.66 17.07 5.26
CA ARG A 26 -1.06 16.23 4.12
C ARG A 26 -0.09 16.34 2.96
N LYS A 27 0.27 15.19 2.38
CA LYS A 27 1.05 15.03 1.15
C LYS A 27 0.17 14.37 0.08
N ASP A 28 0.48 14.60 -1.18
CA ASP A 28 -0.22 14.02 -2.33
C ASP A 28 0.79 13.51 -3.37
N LEU A 29 0.31 13.05 -4.53
CA LEU A 29 1.19 12.51 -5.57
C LEU A 29 2.13 13.55 -6.19
N SER A 30 1.87 14.86 -6.03
CA SER A 30 2.73 15.93 -6.60
C SER A 30 4.12 16.00 -5.97
N ILE A 31 4.31 15.39 -4.80
CA ILE A 31 5.61 15.36 -4.13
C ILE A 31 6.54 14.24 -4.64
N LEU A 32 6.04 13.36 -5.51
CA LEU A 32 6.83 12.27 -6.07
C LEU A 32 7.92 12.82 -7.00
N PRO A 33 9.10 12.19 -7.08
CA PRO A 33 10.14 12.58 -8.03
C PRO A 33 9.66 12.62 -9.50
N ASP A 34 10.25 13.48 -10.31
CA ASP A 34 9.86 13.70 -11.71
C ASP A 34 9.76 12.41 -12.55
N TRP A 35 10.66 11.44 -12.34
CA TRP A 35 10.63 10.19 -13.07
C TRP A 35 9.37 9.37 -12.76
N ILE A 36 8.87 9.43 -11.52
CA ILE A 36 7.63 8.77 -11.11
C ILE A 36 6.44 9.51 -11.70
N GLN A 37 6.41 10.84 -11.62
CA GLN A 37 5.32 11.63 -12.18
C GLN A 37 5.17 11.37 -13.70
N LYS A 38 6.28 11.36 -14.44
CA LYS A 38 6.30 11.02 -15.87
C LYS A 38 5.81 9.60 -16.14
N ASN A 39 6.25 8.64 -15.32
CA ASN A 39 5.80 7.24 -15.42
C ASN A 39 4.28 7.12 -15.20
N LEU A 40 3.76 7.73 -14.13
CA LEU A 40 2.32 7.71 -13.85
C LEU A 40 1.53 8.39 -14.99
N ASP A 41 1.97 9.54 -15.49
CA ASP A 41 1.29 10.23 -16.59
C ASP A 41 1.26 9.38 -17.88
N PHE A 42 2.36 8.70 -18.20
CA PHE A 42 2.45 7.82 -19.37
C PHE A 42 1.45 6.64 -19.28
N HIS A 43 1.33 6.02 -18.10
CA HIS A 43 0.49 4.84 -17.88
C HIS A 43 -0.94 5.15 -17.41
N LYS A 44 -1.36 6.43 -17.38
CA LYS A 44 -2.68 6.82 -16.85
C LYS A 44 -3.86 6.21 -17.64
N ASN A 45 -3.65 5.95 -18.93
CA ASN A 45 -4.67 5.40 -19.82
C ASN A 45 -4.54 3.88 -20.02
N ASP A 46 -3.62 3.21 -19.30
CA ASP A 46 -3.46 1.77 -19.40
C ASP A 46 -4.71 1.04 -18.90
N VAL A 47 -5.08 -0.02 -19.61
CA VAL A 47 -6.19 -0.88 -19.22
C VAL A 47 -5.90 -1.52 -17.85
N ARG A 48 -6.80 -1.27 -16.89
CA ARG A 48 -6.76 -1.91 -15.57
C ARG A 48 -7.32 -3.32 -15.66
N PRO A 49 -6.66 -4.34 -15.07
CA PRO A 49 -7.15 -5.72 -15.12
C PRO A 49 -8.46 -5.91 -14.36
N TYR A 50 -8.65 -5.16 -13.28
CA TYR A 50 -9.86 -5.10 -12.47
C TYR A 50 -10.09 -3.65 -12.06
N ILE A 51 -11.35 -3.27 -11.83
CA ILE A 51 -11.70 -1.99 -11.21
C ILE A 51 -12.69 -2.30 -10.11
N TYR A 52 -12.32 -2.00 -8.87
CA TYR A 52 -13.18 -2.16 -7.70
C TYR A 52 -13.67 -0.81 -7.20
N SER A 53 -14.92 -0.76 -6.74
CA SER A 53 -15.41 0.38 -5.98
C SER A 53 -14.72 0.45 -4.62
N LYS A 54 -14.72 1.65 -4.01
CA LYS A 54 -14.20 1.84 -2.66
C LYS A 54 -14.90 0.93 -1.65
N GLU A 55 -16.21 0.74 -1.78
CA GLU A 55 -17.00 -0.13 -0.90
C GLU A 55 -16.60 -1.61 -1.07
N GLN A 56 -16.31 -2.05 -2.30
CA GLN A 56 -15.83 -3.41 -2.56
C GLN A 56 -14.44 -3.63 -1.93
N LEU A 57 -13.54 -2.66 -2.06
CA LEU A 57 -12.24 -2.70 -1.41
C LEU A 57 -12.39 -2.69 0.13
N GLU A 58 -13.18 -1.77 0.68
CA GLU A 58 -13.37 -1.63 2.13
C GLU A 58 -13.94 -2.91 2.77
N SER A 59 -14.92 -3.53 2.11
CA SER A 59 -15.56 -4.78 2.53
C SER A 59 -14.75 -6.05 2.22
N SER A 60 -13.53 -5.91 1.70
CA SER A 60 -12.66 -7.06 1.34
C SER A 60 -13.31 -7.99 0.31
N SER A 61 -14.00 -7.42 -0.67
CA SER A 61 -14.77 -8.13 -1.70
C SER A 61 -14.04 -8.13 -3.06
N THR A 62 -12.78 -8.54 -3.07
CA THR A 62 -11.99 -8.70 -4.31
C THR A 62 -11.80 -10.16 -4.68
N HIS A 63 -11.28 -10.42 -5.88
CA HIS A 63 -10.89 -11.76 -6.32
C HIS A 63 -9.69 -12.33 -5.53
N ASP A 64 -8.92 -11.49 -4.84
CA ASP A 64 -7.66 -11.87 -4.23
C ASP A 64 -7.83 -12.15 -2.72
N VAL A 65 -7.76 -13.44 -2.38
CA VAL A 65 -7.91 -13.92 -1.00
C VAL A 65 -6.86 -13.32 -0.05
N ILE A 66 -5.62 -13.10 -0.52
CA ILE A 66 -4.56 -12.54 0.34
C ILE A 66 -4.83 -11.08 0.61
N TRP A 67 -5.22 -10.33 -0.42
CA TRP A 67 -5.57 -8.92 -0.27
C TRP A 67 -6.78 -8.74 0.65
N ASN A 68 -7.81 -9.57 0.46
CA ASN A 68 -8.99 -9.57 1.32
C ASN A 68 -8.63 -9.86 2.78
N ALA A 69 -7.74 -10.84 3.03
CA ALA A 69 -7.29 -11.14 4.39
C ALA A 69 -6.51 -9.97 5.02
N ALA A 70 -5.64 -9.30 4.26
CA ALA A 70 -4.91 -8.12 4.71
C ALA A 70 -5.84 -6.95 5.07
N GLN A 71 -6.82 -6.68 4.22
CA GLN A 71 -7.82 -5.64 4.48
C GLN A 71 -8.67 -5.98 5.72
N LYS A 72 -9.08 -7.23 5.88
CA LYS A 72 -9.79 -7.68 7.10
C LYS A 72 -8.95 -7.52 8.35
N GLU A 73 -7.67 -7.90 8.31
CA GLU A 73 -6.73 -7.70 9.43
C GLU A 73 -6.73 -6.23 9.88
N LEU A 74 -6.58 -5.31 8.92
CA LEU A 74 -6.59 -3.87 9.17
C LEU A 74 -7.89 -3.41 9.82
N VAL A 75 -9.04 -3.81 9.27
CA VAL A 75 -10.37 -3.38 9.76
C VAL A 75 -10.72 -3.98 11.13
N LEU A 76 -10.26 -5.20 11.42
CA LEU A 76 -10.62 -5.93 12.65
C LEU A 76 -9.66 -5.67 13.80
N SER A 77 -8.36 -5.47 13.50
CA SER A 77 -7.32 -5.35 14.53
C SER A 77 -6.67 -3.98 14.61
N GLY A 78 -6.89 -3.09 13.64
CA GLY A 78 -6.21 -1.81 13.53
C GLY A 78 -4.72 -1.90 13.14
N CYS A 79 -4.25 -3.10 12.83
CA CYS A 79 -2.89 -3.38 12.39
C CYS A 79 -2.91 -4.16 11.07
N MET A 80 -1.83 -4.06 10.30
CA MET A 80 -1.60 -4.92 9.15
C MET A 80 -0.13 -5.28 9.08
N GLN A 81 0.17 -6.56 8.79
CA GLN A 81 1.53 -7.03 8.64
C GLN A 81 2.28 -6.20 7.57
N ASN A 82 3.49 -5.70 7.90
CA ASN A 82 4.20 -4.70 7.08
C ASN A 82 4.46 -5.12 5.62
N TYR A 83 4.80 -6.38 5.36
CA TYR A 83 4.98 -6.88 4.00
C TYR A 83 3.66 -6.90 3.22
N LEU A 84 2.55 -7.22 3.90
CA LEU A 84 1.22 -7.16 3.32
C LEU A 84 0.73 -5.74 3.08
N ARG A 85 1.14 -4.73 3.88
CA ARG A 85 0.86 -3.30 3.59
C ARG A 85 1.40 -2.89 2.22
N MET A 86 2.60 -3.35 1.86
CA MET A 86 3.17 -3.10 0.53
C MET A 86 2.34 -3.74 -0.58
N LEU A 87 1.99 -5.03 -0.44
CA LEU A 87 1.13 -5.72 -1.42
C LEU A 87 -0.23 -5.03 -1.53
N TRP A 88 -0.85 -4.73 -0.39
CA TRP A 88 -2.14 -4.08 -0.27
C TRP A 88 -2.17 -2.75 -1.00
N GLY A 89 -1.16 -1.89 -0.75
CA GLY A 89 -1.02 -0.60 -1.41
C GLY A 89 -0.87 -0.73 -2.93
N LYS A 90 -0.01 -1.63 -3.40
CA LYS A 90 0.15 -1.88 -4.84
C LYS A 90 -1.15 -2.36 -5.46
N LYS A 91 -1.87 -3.29 -4.84
CA LYS A 91 -3.12 -3.81 -5.42
C LYS A 91 -4.23 -2.77 -5.54
N VAL A 92 -4.36 -1.85 -4.58
CA VAL A 92 -5.30 -0.73 -4.73
C VAL A 92 -4.94 0.14 -5.94
N ILE A 93 -3.65 0.40 -6.18
CA ILE A 93 -3.20 1.13 -7.38
C ILE A 93 -3.56 0.37 -8.67
N GLU A 94 -3.36 -0.95 -8.68
CA GLU A 94 -3.67 -1.80 -9.84
C GLU A 94 -5.17 -1.88 -10.15
N TRP A 95 -6.03 -1.75 -9.12
CA TRP A 95 -7.47 -1.97 -9.22
C TRP A 95 -8.33 -0.71 -9.05
N SER A 96 -7.71 0.46 -9.11
CA SER A 96 -8.40 1.75 -9.11
C SER A 96 -8.46 2.33 -10.53
N PRO A 97 -9.49 3.14 -10.85
CA PRO A 97 -9.62 3.74 -12.18
C PRO A 97 -8.43 4.64 -12.54
N ASP A 98 -7.86 5.33 -11.55
CA ASP A 98 -6.71 6.23 -11.71
C ASP A 98 -5.87 6.28 -10.43
N TYR A 99 -4.68 6.89 -10.52
CA TYR A 99 -3.73 6.95 -9.41
C TYR A 99 -4.18 7.86 -8.28
N GLN A 100 -4.92 8.93 -8.58
CA GLN A 100 -5.40 9.87 -7.57
C GLN A 100 -6.48 9.21 -6.71
N THR A 101 -7.43 8.53 -7.34
CA THR A 101 -8.43 7.70 -6.67
C THR A 101 -7.76 6.63 -5.81
N ALA A 102 -6.74 5.94 -6.33
CA ALA A 102 -5.98 4.96 -5.55
C ALA A 102 -5.35 5.57 -4.30
N PHE A 103 -4.70 6.74 -4.43
CA PHE A 103 -4.06 7.43 -3.32
C PHE A 103 -5.08 7.83 -2.25
N GLU A 104 -6.23 8.38 -2.65
CA GLU A 104 -7.29 8.80 -1.73
C GLU A 104 -7.87 7.61 -0.95
N ILE A 105 -8.11 6.48 -1.62
CA ILE A 105 -8.57 5.25 -0.97
C ILE A 105 -7.54 4.75 0.05
N LEU A 106 -6.26 4.73 -0.32
CA LEU A 106 -5.17 4.28 0.57
C LEU A 106 -5.01 5.19 1.77
N GLU A 107 -5.03 6.51 1.57
CA GLU A 107 -4.95 7.51 2.64
C GLU A 107 -6.13 7.34 3.59
N GLU A 108 -7.34 7.24 3.07
CA GLU A 108 -8.54 7.12 3.89
C GLU A 108 -8.55 5.82 4.69
N PHE A 109 -8.33 4.67 4.06
CA PHE A 109 -8.37 3.38 4.76
C PHE A 109 -7.28 3.30 5.83
N ASN A 110 -6.07 3.76 5.53
CA ASN A 110 -5.00 3.78 6.50
C ASN A 110 -5.33 4.73 7.67
N ASN A 111 -5.86 5.92 7.41
CA ASN A 111 -6.20 6.88 8.46
C ASN A 111 -7.44 6.47 9.29
N LYS A 112 -8.38 5.75 8.68
CA LYS A 112 -9.62 5.29 9.30
C LYS A 112 -9.40 4.09 10.21
N TYR A 113 -8.58 3.13 9.77
CA TYR A 113 -8.46 1.83 10.43
C TYR A 113 -7.13 1.61 11.15
N ALA A 114 -6.01 2.13 10.64
CA ALA A 114 -4.71 1.83 11.23
C ALA A 114 -4.46 2.63 12.51
N TYR A 115 -4.03 1.95 13.59
CA TYR A 115 -3.62 2.62 14.82
C TYR A 115 -2.40 3.53 14.61
N ASP A 116 -1.51 3.13 13.70
CA ASP A 116 -0.33 3.88 13.27
C ASP A 116 -0.60 4.75 12.02
N GLY A 117 -1.87 4.97 11.68
CA GLY A 117 -2.28 5.89 10.61
C GLY A 117 -2.20 7.36 11.03
N ARG A 118 -2.35 8.27 10.06
CA ARG A 118 -2.17 9.73 10.26
C ARG A 118 -0.80 10.08 10.83
N ASP A 119 0.21 9.34 10.41
CA ASP A 119 1.61 9.50 10.80
C ASP A 119 2.48 9.75 9.55
N PRO A 120 3.57 10.54 9.62
CA PRO A 120 4.51 10.71 8.51
C PRO A 120 4.98 9.40 7.87
N ASN A 121 5.19 8.35 8.67
CA ASN A 121 5.60 7.05 8.15
C ASN A 121 4.49 6.36 7.37
N SER A 122 3.23 6.55 7.77
CA SER A 122 2.11 5.99 7.03
C SER A 122 1.96 6.61 5.64
N TYR A 123 2.17 7.93 5.52
CA TYR A 123 2.21 8.61 4.22
C TYR A 123 3.38 8.15 3.38
N ASN A 124 4.57 8.01 3.97
CA ASN A 124 5.74 7.49 3.27
C ASN A 124 5.51 6.05 2.77
N GLY A 125 4.87 5.19 3.57
CA GLY A 125 4.51 3.83 3.17
C GLY A 125 3.54 3.81 1.98
N ILE A 126 2.52 4.67 1.98
CA ILE A 126 1.59 4.82 0.85
C ILE A 126 2.34 5.33 -0.38
N LEU A 127 3.14 6.40 -0.26
CA LEU A 127 3.89 6.99 -1.36
C LEU A 127 4.99 6.06 -1.90
N TRP A 128 5.56 5.20 -1.07
CA TRP A 128 6.45 4.12 -1.49
C TRP A 128 5.73 3.12 -2.41
N CYS A 129 4.42 2.91 -2.19
CA CYS A 129 3.61 2.14 -3.13
C CYS A 129 3.50 2.81 -4.51
N PHE A 130 3.68 4.12 -4.60
CA PHE A 130 3.82 4.86 -5.87
C PHE A 130 5.29 5.00 -6.32
N GLY A 131 6.26 4.45 -5.59
CA GLY A 131 7.68 4.39 -5.96
C GLY A 131 8.59 5.37 -5.22
N LEU A 132 8.08 6.17 -4.29
CA LEU A 132 8.92 7.06 -3.47
C LEU A 132 10.00 6.24 -2.73
N PHE A 133 11.24 6.76 -2.71
CA PHE A 133 12.43 6.10 -2.11
C PHE A 133 12.79 4.73 -2.70
N ASP A 134 12.23 4.36 -3.86
CA ASP A 134 12.67 3.18 -4.61
C ASP A 134 13.36 3.62 -5.91
N ARG A 135 14.00 2.65 -6.56
CA ARG A 135 14.59 2.78 -7.89
C ARG A 135 13.61 2.29 -8.97
N PRO A 136 13.84 2.62 -10.25
CA PRO A 136 13.12 2.01 -11.37
C PRO A 136 13.34 0.49 -11.45
N TRP A 137 12.28 -0.23 -11.85
CA TRP A 137 12.25 -1.68 -12.06
C TRP A 137 11.96 -2.01 -13.53
N PHE A 138 12.61 -3.07 -14.01
CA PHE A 138 12.43 -3.57 -15.38
C PHE A 138 12.03 -5.06 -15.36
N PRO A 139 11.26 -5.54 -16.35
CA PRO A 139 10.67 -4.77 -17.46
C PRO A 139 9.52 -3.85 -17.01
N GLU A 140 9.24 -2.83 -17.81
CA GLU A 140 8.07 -1.95 -17.67
C GLU A 140 6.78 -2.77 -17.81
N ARG A 141 5.74 -2.41 -17.04
CA ARG A 141 4.46 -3.12 -17.02
C ARG A 141 3.30 -2.16 -17.10
N ASN A 142 2.18 -2.61 -17.67
CA ASN A 142 0.95 -1.84 -17.65
C ASN A 142 0.59 -1.41 -16.21
N VAL A 143 0.03 -0.22 -16.08
CA VAL A 143 -0.37 0.44 -14.83
C VAL A 143 0.80 0.92 -13.97
N PHE A 144 1.86 0.13 -13.79
CA PHE A 144 2.96 0.51 -12.90
C PHE A 144 4.15 1.14 -13.63
N GLY A 145 4.27 0.94 -14.92
CA GLY A 145 5.49 1.22 -15.66
C GLY A 145 6.70 0.58 -15.01
N ASN A 146 7.66 1.42 -14.61
CA ASN A 146 8.87 1.02 -13.91
C ASN A 146 8.78 1.11 -12.37
N ILE A 147 7.59 1.33 -11.80
CA ILE A 147 7.38 1.21 -10.36
C ILE A 147 7.42 -0.27 -9.97
N ARG A 148 8.03 -0.60 -8.82
CA ARG A 148 8.06 -1.97 -8.31
C ARG A 148 6.65 -2.54 -8.20
N THR A 149 6.42 -3.69 -8.83
CA THR A 149 5.17 -4.45 -8.72
C THR A 149 5.26 -5.53 -7.65
N MET A 150 4.11 -5.93 -7.13
CA MET A 150 3.98 -7.08 -6.23
C MET A 150 2.83 -7.95 -6.69
N SER A 151 3.03 -9.28 -6.66
CA SER A 151 1.99 -10.25 -6.97
C SER A 151 1.71 -11.13 -5.78
N SER A 152 0.44 -11.46 -5.61
CA SER A 152 -0.03 -12.32 -4.53
C SER A 152 0.59 -13.71 -4.64
N ASP A 153 0.76 -14.25 -5.85
CA ASP A 153 1.46 -15.53 -6.04
C ASP A 153 2.91 -15.52 -5.57
N SER A 154 3.62 -14.40 -5.71
CA SER A 154 4.97 -14.27 -5.14
C SER A 154 4.93 -14.19 -3.62
N THR A 155 3.92 -13.51 -3.06
CA THR A 155 3.70 -13.43 -1.61
C THR A 155 3.38 -14.80 -1.01
N LYS A 156 2.54 -15.62 -1.67
CA LYS A 156 2.21 -17.01 -1.22
C LYS A 156 3.47 -17.84 -0.99
N LYS A 157 4.49 -17.67 -1.84
CA LYS A 157 5.76 -18.43 -1.75
C LYS A 157 6.65 -17.99 -0.59
N LYS A 158 6.55 -16.73 -0.16
CA LYS A 158 7.42 -16.14 0.87
C LYS A 158 6.80 -16.17 2.27
N PHE A 159 5.50 -16.37 2.36
CA PHE A 159 4.74 -16.16 3.57
C PHE A 159 3.97 -17.42 3.96
N LYS A 160 3.89 -17.70 5.27
CA LYS A 160 3.10 -18.83 5.80
C LYS A 160 1.61 -18.49 5.72
N LEU A 161 1.05 -18.59 4.52
CA LEU A 161 -0.28 -18.07 4.21
C LEU A 161 -1.38 -18.70 5.06
N GLN A 162 -1.35 -20.03 5.25
CA GLN A 162 -2.42 -20.71 6.00
C GLN A 162 -2.56 -20.18 7.42
N ALA A 163 -1.45 -20.11 8.16
CA ALA A 163 -1.45 -19.60 9.54
C ALA A 163 -1.95 -18.15 9.64
N TYR A 164 -1.68 -17.34 8.61
CA TYR A 164 -2.19 -15.97 8.56
C TYR A 164 -3.69 -15.90 8.25
N LEU A 165 -4.19 -16.73 7.33
CA LEU A 165 -5.61 -16.82 7.04
C LEU A 165 -6.38 -17.31 8.29
N ASP A 166 -5.86 -18.31 8.99
CA ASP A 166 -6.44 -18.82 10.24
C ASP A 166 -6.47 -17.73 11.32
N TYR A 167 -5.40 -16.94 11.43
CA TYR A 167 -5.35 -15.78 12.33
C TYR A 167 -6.42 -14.74 11.99
N VAL A 168 -6.56 -14.36 10.72
CA VAL A 168 -7.58 -13.39 10.29
C VAL A 168 -8.99 -13.93 10.54
N GLN A 169 -9.23 -15.22 10.30
CA GLN A 169 -10.50 -15.87 10.64
C GLN A 169 -10.80 -15.77 12.15
N SER A 170 -9.79 -15.99 13.01
CA SER A 170 -9.96 -15.84 14.46
C SER A 170 -10.32 -14.41 14.91
N LEU A 171 -9.94 -13.39 14.13
CA LEU A 171 -10.35 -12.00 14.37
C LEU A 171 -11.82 -11.79 14.02
N GLU A 172 -12.30 -12.40 12.92
CA GLU A 172 -13.70 -12.35 12.51
C GLU A 172 -14.61 -13.01 13.54
N GLU A 173 -14.22 -14.17 14.06
CA GLU A 173 -14.96 -14.92 15.07
C GLU A 173 -15.08 -14.17 16.39
N ARG A 174 -14.04 -13.43 16.81
CA ARG A 174 -14.04 -12.63 18.05
C ARG A 174 -14.95 -11.40 18.00
N ARG A 175 -15.33 -10.95 16.81
CA ARG A 175 -16.17 -9.76 16.62
C ARG A 175 -17.66 -10.10 16.48
N ARG A 176 -18.00 -11.38 16.29
CA ARG A 176 -19.37 -11.90 16.27
C ARG A 176 -19.87 -12.17 17.69
#